data_AF-A0AA36JJ19-F1
#
_entry.id   AF-A0AA36JJ19-F1
#
_cell.length_a   1.000
_cell.length_b   1.000
_cell.length_c   1.000
_cell.angle_alpha   90.00
_cell.angle_beta   90.00
_cell.angle_gamma   90.00
#
_symmetry.space_group_name_H-M   'P 1'
#
loop_
_entity.id
_entity.type
_entity.pdbx_description
1 polymer ?
#
loop_
_entity_poly.entity_id
_entity_poly.type
_entity_poly.pdbx_seq_one_letter_code
_entity_poly.pdbx_strand_id
1 'polypeptide(L)'
;MTKEQSESKGDNGEEDELKWKVGDRVYALWAGNNSFYVSTIAEVNETEKSVLVTWDDADTSHRKVPFSQVMRPSDETTAWSRARIEKRATVAETKNKGRCLFTNEACEAGSVVFVERPLLVALPAVAPLLWQCLQKLHEAAPLNLGTVTFHFAALVSVLTLEKADIDIIRDKYVPEPDEEPNEDVTRILKALQDAPLDGQSSKIRTLDAKGFQRLVSAWRYNSFGHHKEDGLVLYNRISMCAHSCDPTCCWSYGDEDAFVLRSRMALEKGGELTISYLQDEDLLKSTAVRQQKLLNWKFTCACPRCCLTVDVGRGVRCQRCRVGVLYPKVPSGGFESCKVCGGNCTPEDTQMLLRMEEDYVARVETLDKKDLDDVQIVYQAALDIFEKHWILYVMDTILWEGLRPKNIMEAMEHQRRRIDFHQHYYFRPTFILAWCHEELGDSMAQTWPSRKWHLQQEFQRAYHMLSILCGTTHQYTASPYHKLWQATNSASNETKAA
;
A
#
# COMPACT_ATOMS: atom_id res chain seq x y z
N MET A 1 12.00 25.22 -61.51
CA MET A 1 13.05 24.78 -60.56
C MET A 1 12.38 24.41 -59.27
N THR A 2 12.02 23.14 -59.20
CA THR A 2 11.13 22.47 -58.25
C THR A 2 11.90 22.09 -56.99
N LYS A 3 11.31 22.36 -55.82
CA LYS A 3 11.76 21.84 -54.52
C LYS A 3 11.23 20.42 -54.37
N GLU A 4 12.14 19.46 -54.22
CA GLU A 4 11.82 18.07 -53.88
C GLU A 4 11.35 17.98 -52.42
N GLN A 5 10.16 17.41 -52.24
CA GLN A 5 9.66 16.86 -50.99
C GLN A 5 10.18 15.43 -50.87
N SER A 6 10.97 15.14 -49.85
CA SER A 6 11.27 13.77 -49.45
C SER A 6 10.18 13.30 -48.49
N GLU A 7 9.24 12.50 -49.00
CA GLU A 7 8.23 11.79 -48.23
C GLU A 7 8.89 10.79 -47.26
N SER A 8 8.72 11.01 -45.96
CA SER A 8 8.97 10.01 -44.94
C SER A 8 7.87 8.96 -45.02
N LYS A 9 8.23 7.74 -45.45
CA LYS A 9 7.35 6.57 -45.33
C LYS A 9 6.99 6.37 -43.86
N GLY A 10 5.72 6.59 -43.54
CA GLY A 10 5.12 6.16 -42.29
C GLY A 10 5.15 4.64 -42.23
N ASP A 11 5.78 4.12 -41.18
CA ASP A 11 5.69 2.74 -40.75
C ASP A 11 4.28 2.56 -40.16
N ASN A 12 3.31 2.25 -41.01
CA ASN A 12 2.01 1.73 -40.58
C ASN A 12 2.26 0.30 -40.08
N GLY A 13 2.67 0.18 -38.82
CA GLY A 13 2.58 -1.07 -38.09
C GLY A 13 1.11 -1.48 -38.03
N GLU A 14 0.73 -2.44 -38.86
CA GLU A 14 -0.53 -3.17 -38.73
C GLU A 14 -0.63 -3.67 -37.28
N GLU A 15 -1.64 -3.21 -36.55
CA GLU A 15 -2.02 -3.79 -35.27
C GLU A 15 -2.41 -5.26 -35.53
N ASP A 16 -1.50 -6.20 -35.23
CA ASP A 16 -1.80 -7.63 -35.21
C ASP A 16 -3.08 -7.85 -34.37
N GLU A 17 -4.17 -8.31 -35.02
CA GLU A 17 -5.39 -8.70 -34.32
C GLU A 17 -5.05 -9.73 -33.23
N LEU A 18 -5.10 -9.28 -31.97
CA LEU A 18 -4.77 -10.07 -30.79
C LEU A 18 -5.65 -11.33 -30.70
N LYS A 19 -5.06 -12.49 -31.03
CA LYS A 19 -5.71 -13.81 -30.87
C LYS A 19 -5.41 -14.41 -29.50
N TRP A 20 -6.47 -14.85 -28.80
CA TRP A 20 -6.41 -15.55 -27.52
C TRP A 20 -6.18 -17.06 -27.72
N LYS A 21 -5.46 -17.72 -26.82
CA LYS A 21 -5.20 -19.16 -26.89
C LYS A 21 -5.59 -19.86 -25.60
N VAL A 22 -6.01 -21.13 -25.72
CA VAL A 22 -6.22 -22.01 -24.58
C VAL A 22 -4.91 -22.18 -23.81
N GLY A 23 -4.97 -22.02 -22.49
CA GLY A 23 -3.80 -22.01 -21.60
C GLY A 23 -3.18 -20.62 -21.39
N ASP A 24 -3.60 -19.58 -22.13
CA ASP A 24 -3.13 -18.23 -21.86
C ASP A 24 -3.57 -17.80 -20.45
N ARG A 25 -2.62 -17.24 -19.72
CA ARG A 25 -2.88 -16.54 -18.46
C ARG A 25 -3.51 -15.20 -18.80
N VAL A 26 -4.60 -14.81 -18.14
CA VAL A 26 -5.34 -13.57 -18.39
C VAL A 26 -5.98 -13.01 -17.12
N TYR A 27 -6.35 -11.72 -17.16
CA TYR A 27 -7.30 -11.12 -16.25
C TYR A 27 -8.66 -11.04 -16.95
N ALA A 28 -9.72 -11.55 -16.31
CA ALA A 28 -11.07 -11.57 -16.88
C ALA A 28 -12.09 -10.95 -15.92
N LEU A 29 -13.06 -10.18 -16.43
CA LEU A 29 -14.10 -9.54 -15.63
C LEU A 29 -15.08 -10.59 -15.09
N TRP A 30 -15.19 -10.70 -13.77
CA TRP A 30 -16.18 -11.53 -13.10
C TRP A 30 -17.48 -10.75 -12.92
N ALA A 31 -18.56 -11.26 -13.51
CA ALA A 31 -19.79 -10.47 -13.69
C ALA A 31 -20.60 -10.26 -12.39
N GLY A 32 -20.33 -11.01 -11.32
CA GLY A 32 -21.09 -10.86 -10.06
C GLY A 32 -20.72 -9.57 -9.29
N ASN A 33 -19.55 -8.99 -9.50
CA ASN A 33 -19.14 -7.72 -8.88
C ASN A 33 -18.40 -6.76 -9.82
N ASN A 34 -18.34 -7.07 -11.12
CA ASN A 34 -17.66 -6.28 -12.14
C ASN A 34 -16.17 -5.99 -11.79
N SER A 35 -15.47 -6.95 -11.20
CA SER A 35 -14.03 -6.87 -10.92
C SER A 35 -13.25 -7.86 -11.78
N PHE A 36 -11.98 -7.56 -12.10
CA PHE A 36 -11.14 -8.44 -12.91
C PHE A 36 -10.34 -9.39 -12.03
N TYR A 37 -10.36 -10.68 -12.38
CA TYR A 37 -9.65 -11.71 -11.64
C TYR A 37 -8.69 -12.46 -12.55
N VAL A 38 -7.60 -12.92 -11.97
CA VAL A 38 -6.63 -13.79 -12.67
C VAL A 38 -7.32 -15.11 -12.99
N SER A 39 -7.14 -15.56 -14.22
CA SER A 39 -7.69 -16.81 -14.70
C SER A 39 -6.86 -17.36 -15.84
N THR A 40 -7.12 -18.62 -16.19
CA THR A 40 -6.53 -19.26 -17.36
C THR A 40 -7.61 -19.55 -18.38
N ILE A 41 -7.36 -19.24 -19.65
CA ILE A 41 -8.30 -19.54 -20.73
C ILE A 41 -8.43 -21.06 -20.87
N ALA A 42 -9.62 -21.58 -20.62
CA ALA A 42 -9.98 -22.98 -20.81
C ALA A 42 -10.43 -23.25 -22.25
N GLU A 43 -11.20 -22.33 -22.85
CA GLU A 43 -11.70 -22.45 -24.22
C GLU A 43 -11.78 -21.06 -24.89
N VAL A 44 -11.59 -21.00 -26.20
CA VAL A 44 -11.71 -19.76 -26.99
C VAL A 44 -12.83 -19.95 -28.03
N ASN A 45 -13.82 -19.06 -28.03
CA ASN A 45 -14.89 -19.02 -29.02
C ASN A 45 -14.75 -17.76 -29.88
N GLU A 46 -14.11 -17.92 -31.04
CA GLU A 46 -13.88 -16.84 -32.01
C GLU A 46 -15.18 -16.28 -32.61
N THR A 47 -16.20 -17.14 -32.82
CA THR A 47 -17.48 -16.73 -33.41
C THR A 47 -18.26 -15.80 -32.49
N GLU A 48 -18.25 -16.09 -31.19
CA GLU A 48 -18.94 -15.29 -30.16
C GLU A 48 -18.05 -14.19 -29.57
N LYS A 49 -16.79 -14.08 -30.01
CA LYS A 49 -15.76 -13.20 -29.42
C LYS A 49 -15.72 -13.30 -27.90
N SER A 50 -15.66 -14.51 -27.37
CA SER A 50 -15.61 -14.79 -25.92
C SER A 50 -14.69 -15.95 -25.58
N VAL A 51 -14.25 -16.00 -24.34
CA VAL A 51 -13.45 -17.10 -23.78
C VAL A 51 -14.20 -17.75 -22.62
N LEU A 52 -13.93 -19.03 -22.38
CA LEU A 52 -14.23 -19.68 -21.12
C LEU A 52 -12.97 -19.64 -20.27
N VAL A 53 -13.05 -19.13 -19.05
CA VAL A 53 -11.91 -19.05 -18.12
C VAL A 53 -12.04 -20.02 -16.96
N THR A 54 -10.92 -20.39 -16.36
CA THR A 54 -10.83 -21.08 -15.08
C THR A 54 -10.23 -20.12 -14.08
N TRP A 55 -11.01 -19.73 -13.06
CA TRP A 55 -10.57 -18.84 -11.98
C TRP A 55 -9.55 -19.53 -11.08
N ASP A 56 -8.60 -18.77 -10.56
CA ASP A 56 -7.52 -19.28 -9.70
C ASP A 56 -7.98 -19.83 -8.36
N ASP A 57 -9.07 -19.29 -7.84
CA ASP A 57 -9.73 -19.72 -6.60
C ASP A 57 -10.67 -20.91 -6.83
N ALA A 58 -10.69 -21.46 -8.05
CA ALA A 58 -11.56 -22.54 -8.49
C ALA A 58 -13.06 -22.21 -8.43
N ASP A 59 -13.47 -20.93 -8.43
CA ASP A 59 -14.86 -20.56 -8.65
C ASP A 59 -15.35 -21.14 -9.99
N THR A 60 -16.62 -21.56 -10.03
CA THR A 60 -17.25 -22.14 -11.22
C THR A 60 -18.27 -21.20 -11.89
N SER A 61 -18.55 -20.05 -11.29
CA SER A 61 -19.49 -19.03 -11.75
C SER A 61 -18.87 -18.05 -12.75
N HIS A 62 -19.69 -17.39 -13.58
CA HIS A 62 -19.31 -16.31 -14.51
C HIS A 62 -18.11 -16.58 -15.44
N ARG A 63 -17.85 -17.85 -15.77
CA ARG A 63 -16.65 -18.28 -16.50
C ARG A 63 -16.61 -17.88 -17.98
N LYS A 64 -17.76 -17.54 -18.59
CA LYS A 64 -17.82 -17.09 -19.99
C LYS A 64 -17.66 -15.59 -20.05
N VAL A 65 -16.56 -15.11 -20.62
CA VAL A 65 -16.17 -13.70 -20.60
C VAL A 65 -15.91 -13.19 -22.04
N PRO A 66 -16.55 -12.08 -22.49
CA PRO A 66 -16.28 -11.48 -23.79
C PRO A 66 -14.81 -11.06 -23.96
N PHE A 67 -14.26 -11.08 -25.17
CA PHE A 67 -12.88 -10.64 -25.45
C PHE A 67 -12.60 -9.20 -24.98
N SER A 68 -13.59 -8.32 -25.03
CA SER A 68 -13.49 -6.95 -24.53
C SER A 68 -13.34 -6.84 -23.00
N GLN A 69 -13.58 -7.93 -22.28
CA GLN A 69 -13.51 -8.06 -20.83
C GLN A 69 -12.39 -9.03 -20.40
N VAL A 70 -11.46 -9.35 -21.32
CA VAL A 70 -10.28 -10.19 -21.08
C VAL A 70 -9.04 -9.38 -21.41
N MET A 71 -8.04 -9.45 -20.54
CA MET A 71 -6.80 -8.69 -20.63
C MET A 71 -5.61 -9.62 -20.46
N ARG A 72 -4.53 -9.43 -21.23
CA ARG A 72 -3.28 -10.15 -21.00
C ARG A 72 -2.66 -9.65 -19.68
N PRO A 73 -1.92 -10.50 -18.96
CA PRO A 73 -0.98 -10.07 -17.95
C PRO A 73 -0.08 -9.04 -18.62
N SER A 74 -0.02 -7.85 -18.05
CA SER A 74 0.77 -6.77 -18.62
C SER A 74 2.25 -7.09 -18.39
N ASP A 75 3.13 -6.67 -19.29
CA ASP A 75 4.58 -6.64 -19.01
C ASP A 75 4.90 -5.84 -17.73
N GLU A 76 3.96 -5.02 -17.28
CA GLU A 76 4.01 -4.27 -16.02
C GLU A 76 3.75 -5.11 -14.77
N THR A 77 3.16 -6.30 -14.86
CA THR A 77 2.84 -7.18 -13.72
C THR A 77 3.70 -8.44 -13.66
N THR A 78 4.30 -8.83 -14.79
CA THR A 78 5.16 -10.01 -14.88
C THR A 78 6.58 -9.74 -14.37
N ALA A 79 7.12 -10.67 -13.58
CA ALA A 79 8.45 -10.54 -12.97
C ALA A 79 9.59 -10.41 -14.00
N TRP A 80 10.50 -9.48 -13.74
CA TRP A 80 11.67 -9.25 -14.60
C TRP A 80 12.82 -10.19 -14.25
N SER A 81 13.69 -10.44 -15.22
CA SER A 81 14.94 -11.15 -14.96
C SER A 81 15.88 -10.32 -14.07
N ARG A 82 16.70 -10.98 -13.26
CA ARG A 82 17.67 -10.32 -12.38
C ARG A 82 18.57 -9.34 -13.13
N ALA A 83 19.04 -9.72 -14.32
CA ALA A 83 19.86 -8.85 -15.17
C ALA A 83 19.13 -7.59 -15.65
N ARG A 84 17.82 -7.68 -15.91
CA ARG A 84 16.99 -6.51 -16.26
C ARG A 84 16.82 -5.58 -15.05
N ILE A 85 16.59 -6.13 -13.86
CA ILE A 85 16.48 -5.35 -12.61
C ILE A 85 17.81 -4.64 -12.32
N GLU A 86 18.95 -5.33 -12.43
CA GLU A 86 20.27 -4.76 -12.15
C GLU A 86 20.70 -3.68 -13.15
N LYS A 87 20.21 -3.72 -14.39
CA LYS A 87 20.38 -2.61 -15.34
C LYS A 87 19.60 -1.36 -14.91
N ARG A 88 18.42 -1.57 -14.32
CA ARG A 88 17.46 -0.51 -14.01
C ARG A 88 17.68 0.14 -12.64
N ALA A 89 18.15 -0.61 -11.67
CA ALA A 89 18.37 -0.13 -10.32
C ALA A 89 19.69 -0.66 -9.74
N THR A 90 20.33 0.15 -8.89
CA THR A 90 21.60 -0.19 -8.27
C THR A 90 21.56 0.10 -6.78
N VAL A 91 22.17 -0.81 -6.01
CA VAL A 91 22.35 -0.65 -4.57
C VAL A 91 23.64 0.13 -4.34
N ALA A 92 23.58 1.18 -3.53
CA ALA A 92 24.76 1.96 -3.15
C ALA A 92 24.74 2.28 -1.65
N GLU A 93 25.92 2.41 -1.07
CA GLU A 93 26.09 2.83 0.32
C GLU A 93 25.76 4.32 0.49
N THR A 94 25.12 4.64 1.59
CA THR A 94 24.78 5.99 2.00
C THR A 94 25.28 6.23 3.41
N LYS A 95 25.75 7.45 3.67
CA LYS A 95 26.41 7.80 4.94
C LYS A 95 25.54 7.52 6.19
N ASN A 96 24.22 7.66 6.07
CA ASN A 96 23.31 7.63 7.23
C ASN A 96 22.24 6.53 7.17
N LYS A 97 22.08 5.83 6.05
CA LYS A 97 21.04 4.80 5.88
C LYS A 97 21.63 3.42 5.53
N GLY A 98 22.96 3.30 5.48
CA GLY A 98 23.61 2.10 4.94
C GLY A 98 23.29 1.94 3.46
N ARG A 99 22.92 0.73 3.04
CA ARG A 99 22.61 0.42 1.64
C ARG A 99 21.22 0.91 1.26
N CYS A 100 21.13 1.66 0.18
CA CYS A 100 19.87 2.12 -0.41
C CYS A 100 19.83 1.78 -1.91
N LEU A 101 18.62 1.78 -2.46
CA LEU A 101 18.38 1.52 -3.87
C LEU A 101 18.19 2.82 -4.66
N PHE A 102 18.78 2.90 -5.85
CA PHE A 102 18.74 4.06 -6.73
C PHE A 102 18.35 3.64 -8.14
N THR A 103 17.61 4.50 -8.86
CA THR A 103 17.31 4.26 -10.28
C THR A 103 18.50 4.62 -11.17
N ASN A 104 18.75 3.82 -12.21
CA ASN A 104 19.79 4.09 -13.21
C ASN A 104 19.29 4.92 -14.39
N GLU A 105 17.99 5.22 -14.42
CA GLU A 105 17.31 5.93 -15.49
C GLU A 105 16.29 6.92 -14.92
N ALA A 106 15.89 7.91 -15.72
CA ALA A 106 14.75 8.75 -15.35
C ALA A 106 13.45 7.93 -15.38
N CYS A 107 12.50 8.28 -14.51
CA CYS A 107 11.19 7.64 -14.44
C CYS A 107 10.11 8.71 -14.41
N GLU A 108 9.08 8.55 -15.25
CA GLU A 108 7.86 9.34 -15.15
C GLU A 108 6.96 8.81 -14.02
N ALA A 109 6.08 9.67 -13.50
CA ALA A 109 5.10 9.23 -12.50
C ALA A 109 4.19 8.12 -13.10
N GLY A 110 4.03 7.03 -12.37
CA GLY A 110 3.27 5.83 -12.76
C GLY A 110 4.05 4.78 -13.54
N SER A 111 5.25 5.13 -14.05
CA SER A 111 6.07 4.17 -14.78
C SER A 111 6.59 3.06 -13.87
N VAL A 112 6.64 1.84 -14.41
CA VAL A 112 7.26 0.70 -13.72
C VAL A 112 8.76 0.94 -13.63
N VAL A 113 9.27 0.95 -12.39
CA VAL A 113 10.70 0.93 -12.13
C VAL A 113 11.21 -0.47 -12.40
N PHE A 114 10.74 -1.49 -11.68
CA PHE A 114 10.95 -2.90 -12.01
C PHE A 114 9.90 -3.79 -11.33
N VAL A 115 9.82 -5.05 -11.78
CA VAL A 115 8.98 -6.09 -11.17
C VAL A 115 9.87 -7.20 -10.65
N GLU A 116 9.83 -7.50 -9.35
CA GLU A 116 10.69 -8.52 -8.73
C GLU A 116 9.85 -9.69 -8.19
N ARG A 117 10.21 -10.93 -8.57
CA ARG A 117 9.64 -12.12 -7.95
C ARG A 117 10.13 -12.28 -6.50
N PRO A 118 9.34 -12.87 -5.60
CA PRO A 118 9.82 -13.23 -4.27
C PRO A 118 11.07 -14.09 -4.33
N LEU A 119 11.98 -13.87 -3.39
CA LEU A 119 13.02 -14.84 -3.06
C LEU A 119 12.40 -16.06 -2.36
N LEU A 120 11.44 -15.81 -1.46
CA LEU A 120 10.64 -16.84 -0.81
C LEU A 120 9.29 -16.30 -0.37
N VAL A 121 8.24 -17.10 -0.56
CA VAL A 121 6.90 -16.92 0.00
C VAL A 121 6.73 -17.98 1.09
N ALA A 122 6.74 -17.56 2.35
CA ALA A 122 6.64 -18.43 3.51
C ALA A 122 5.19 -18.50 4.01
N LEU A 123 4.42 -19.46 3.48
CA LEU A 123 3.05 -19.74 3.88
C LEU A 123 2.96 -20.99 4.76
N PRO A 124 2.00 -21.06 5.71
CA PRO A 124 1.79 -22.24 6.54
C PRO A 124 1.68 -23.54 5.74
N ALA A 125 1.05 -23.46 4.55
CA ALA A 125 0.88 -24.57 3.62
C ALA A 125 2.20 -25.17 3.10
N VAL A 126 3.31 -24.42 3.11
CA VAL A 126 4.62 -24.89 2.64
C VAL A 126 5.20 -25.97 3.56
N ALA A 127 4.97 -25.85 4.87
CA ALA A 127 5.42 -26.83 5.86
C ALA A 127 4.41 -26.93 7.04
N PRO A 128 3.24 -27.55 6.82
CA PRO A 128 2.13 -27.52 7.78
C PRO A 128 2.46 -28.11 9.15
N LEU A 129 3.22 -29.21 9.19
CA LEU A 129 3.65 -29.85 10.44
C LEU A 129 4.59 -28.95 11.25
N LEU A 130 5.50 -28.25 10.56
CA LEU A 130 6.38 -27.28 11.20
C LEU A 130 5.59 -26.10 11.75
N TRP A 131 4.65 -25.57 10.97
CA TRP A 131 3.76 -24.50 11.41
C TRP A 131 2.99 -24.89 12.67
N GLN A 132 2.35 -26.06 12.68
CA GLN A 132 1.62 -26.57 13.84
C GLN A 132 2.51 -26.77 15.06
N CYS A 133 3.75 -27.23 14.87
CA CYS A 133 4.71 -27.37 15.97
C CYS A 133 5.02 -26.01 16.61
N LEU A 134 5.31 -24.98 15.79
CA LEU A 134 5.58 -23.64 16.29
C LEU A 134 4.37 -23.01 16.97
N GLN A 135 3.16 -23.19 16.42
CA GLN A 135 1.91 -22.70 17.03
C GLN A 135 1.70 -23.31 18.41
N LYS A 136 1.85 -24.63 18.56
CA LYS A 136 1.76 -25.30 19.88
C LYS A 136 2.79 -24.77 20.88
N LEU A 137 4.02 -24.48 20.44
CA LEU A 137 5.05 -23.88 21.30
C LEU A 137 4.65 -22.47 21.76
N HIS A 138 4.13 -21.66 20.84
CA HIS A 138 3.68 -20.30 21.13
C HIS A 138 2.48 -20.28 22.07
N GLU A 139 1.49 -21.15 21.87
CA GLU A 139 0.31 -21.29 22.73
C GLU A 139 0.70 -21.75 24.15
N ALA A 140 1.66 -22.67 24.27
CA ALA A 140 2.12 -23.15 25.57
C ALA A 140 2.86 -22.05 26.37
N ALA A 141 3.64 -21.21 25.68
CA ALA A 141 4.30 -20.06 26.26
C ALA A 141 4.68 -19.07 25.13
N PRO A 142 4.08 -17.87 25.08
CA PRO A 142 4.27 -16.93 23.96
C PRO A 142 5.74 -16.66 23.63
N LEU A 143 6.02 -16.55 22.33
CA LEU A 143 7.33 -16.12 21.81
C LEU A 143 7.46 -14.60 21.97
N ASN A 144 8.68 -14.10 22.17
CA ASN A 144 8.97 -12.68 22.38
C ASN A 144 8.53 -11.78 21.23
N LEU A 145 8.53 -12.29 19.99
CA LEU A 145 8.05 -11.57 18.82
C LEU A 145 6.51 -11.52 18.72
N GLY A 146 5.78 -12.15 19.64
CA GLY A 146 4.32 -12.20 19.67
C GLY A 146 3.70 -13.06 18.55
N THR A 147 4.52 -13.70 17.71
CA THR A 147 4.07 -14.54 16.60
C THR A 147 5.15 -15.57 16.21
N VAL A 148 4.73 -16.63 15.53
CA VAL A 148 5.60 -17.69 15.00
C VAL A 148 6.12 -17.40 13.59
N THR A 149 5.52 -16.45 12.87
CA THR A 149 5.72 -16.24 11.42
C THR A 149 7.17 -16.02 11.02
N PHE A 150 7.92 -15.20 11.76
CA PHE A 150 9.34 -14.91 11.46
C PHE A 150 10.23 -16.15 11.64
N HIS A 151 9.99 -16.92 12.71
CA HIS A 151 10.71 -18.16 12.98
C HIS A 151 10.40 -19.22 11.92
N PHE A 152 9.12 -19.33 11.55
CA PHE A 152 8.68 -20.22 10.48
C PHE A 152 9.35 -19.88 9.15
N ALA A 153 9.32 -18.62 8.72
CA ALA A 153 9.91 -18.19 7.45
C ALA A 153 11.42 -18.42 7.39
N ALA A 154 12.13 -18.19 8.50
CA ALA A 154 13.55 -18.50 8.62
C ALA A 154 13.84 -20.01 8.49
N LEU A 155 13.02 -20.88 9.08
CA LEU A 155 13.16 -22.33 8.96
C LEU A 155 12.78 -22.83 7.56
N VAL A 156 11.71 -22.31 6.96
CA VAL A 156 11.32 -22.61 5.58
C VAL A 156 12.43 -22.22 4.62
N SER A 157 13.12 -21.10 4.85
CA SER A 157 14.30 -20.71 4.05
C SER A 157 15.37 -21.81 4.00
N VAL A 158 15.61 -22.49 5.12
CA VAL A 158 16.60 -23.59 5.22
C VAL A 158 16.09 -24.87 4.55
N LEU A 159 14.79 -25.12 4.60
CA LEU A 159 14.16 -26.28 3.97
C LEU A 159 14.16 -26.18 2.45
N THR A 160 13.76 -25.03 1.92
CA THR A 160 13.35 -24.91 0.50
C THR A 160 14.37 -24.22 -0.39
N LEU A 161 15.27 -23.40 0.16
CA LEU A 161 16.22 -22.64 -0.63
C LEU A 161 17.59 -23.30 -0.74
N GLU A 162 18.29 -22.97 -1.82
CA GLU A 162 19.70 -23.29 -1.99
C GLU A 162 20.59 -22.32 -1.21
N LYS A 163 21.83 -22.73 -0.94
CA LYS A 163 22.78 -21.95 -0.14
C LYS A 163 22.96 -20.51 -0.65
N ALA A 164 23.03 -20.33 -1.97
CA ALA A 164 23.23 -19.01 -2.57
C ALA A 164 22.08 -18.03 -2.25
N ASP A 165 20.84 -18.52 -2.21
CA ASP A 165 19.67 -17.70 -1.87
C ASP A 165 19.58 -17.45 -0.36
N ILE A 166 19.94 -18.43 0.46
CA ILE A 166 20.07 -18.24 1.93
C ILE A 166 21.12 -17.17 2.23
N ASP A 167 22.25 -17.16 1.51
CA ASP A 167 23.30 -16.15 1.67
C ASP A 167 22.79 -14.75 1.27
N ILE A 168 21.88 -14.62 0.30
CA ILE A 168 21.20 -13.35 -0.01
C ILE A 168 20.32 -12.86 1.15
N ILE A 169 19.66 -13.77 1.89
CA ILE A 169 18.87 -13.43 3.09
C ILE A 169 19.79 -13.02 4.23
N ARG A 170 20.87 -13.77 4.46
CA ARG A 170 21.87 -13.48 5.50
C ARG A 170 22.62 -12.18 5.27
N ASP A 171 22.73 -11.72 4.03
CA ASP A 171 23.30 -10.42 3.71
C ASP A 171 22.34 -9.25 3.96
N LYS A 172 21.04 -9.48 4.20
CA LYS A 172 20.08 -8.40 4.44
C LYS A 172 20.39 -7.62 5.73
N TYR A 173 19.95 -6.36 5.76
CA TYR A 173 20.13 -5.49 6.91
C TYR A 173 19.48 -6.10 8.15
N VAL A 174 20.21 -6.08 9.27
CA VAL A 174 19.65 -6.23 10.61
C VAL A 174 20.34 -5.22 11.52
N PRO A 175 19.67 -4.75 12.59
CA PRO A 175 20.28 -3.81 13.52
C PRO A 175 21.53 -4.36 14.23
N GLU A 176 21.54 -5.65 14.55
CA GLU A 176 22.61 -6.32 15.29
C GLU A 176 23.09 -7.56 14.51
N PRO A 177 24.11 -7.43 13.63
CA PRO A 177 24.58 -8.55 12.80
C PRO A 177 25.15 -9.73 13.59
N ASP A 178 25.73 -9.44 14.76
CA ASP A 178 26.32 -10.41 15.68
C ASP A 178 25.39 -10.78 16.85
N GLU A 179 24.07 -10.56 16.69
CA GLU A 179 23.05 -10.92 17.69
C GLU A 179 23.20 -12.39 18.11
N GLU A 180 23.34 -12.60 19.42
CA GLU A 180 23.44 -13.95 19.99
C GLU A 180 22.05 -14.63 20.03
N PRO A 181 21.99 -15.97 19.92
CA PRO A 181 20.72 -16.69 19.91
C PRO A 181 19.91 -16.42 21.18
N ASN A 182 18.67 -15.94 21.01
CA ASN A 182 17.79 -15.72 22.14
C ASN A 182 17.15 -17.03 22.67
N GLU A 183 16.41 -16.91 23.77
CA GLU A 183 15.74 -18.04 24.41
C GLU A 183 14.74 -18.74 23.48
N ASP A 184 14.03 -17.98 22.63
CA ASP A 184 13.06 -18.53 21.69
C ASP A 184 13.73 -19.38 20.60
N VAL A 185 14.83 -18.89 20.03
CA VAL A 185 15.64 -19.64 19.06
C VAL A 185 16.12 -20.96 19.66
N THR A 186 16.65 -20.91 20.88
CA THR A 186 17.12 -22.11 21.60
C THR A 186 15.98 -23.08 21.89
N ARG A 187 14.84 -22.55 22.36
CA ARG A 187 13.63 -23.32 22.68
C ARG A 187 13.05 -24.01 21.45
N ILE A 188 12.97 -23.30 20.33
CA ILE A 188 12.46 -23.83 19.05
C ILE A 188 13.39 -24.93 18.55
N LEU A 189 14.71 -24.70 18.48
CA LEU A 189 15.64 -25.72 18.00
C LEU A 189 15.57 -27.00 18.83
N LYS A 190 15.45 -26.89 20.16
CA LYS A 190 15.26 -28.05 21.03
C LYS A 190 13.96 -28.79 20.71
N ALA A 191 12.84 -28.08 20.57
CA ALA A 191 11.56 -28.70 20.24
C ALA A 191 11.56 -29.40 18.87
N LEU A 192 12.31 -28.89 17.90
CA LEU A 192 12.41 -29.47 16.56
C LEU A 192 13.31 -30.71 16.49
N GLN A 193 14.15 -30.97 17.51
CA GLN A 193 14.93 -32.22 17.58
C GLN A 193 14.01 -33.44 17.72
N ASP A 194 12.96 -33.32 18.55
CA ASP A 194 12.03 -34.40 18.87
C ASP A 194 10.76 -34.39 17.99
N ALA A 195 10.60 -33.37 17.15
CA ALA A 195 9.41 -33.21 16.31
C ALA A 195 9.38 -34.23 15.16
N PRO A 196 8.21 -34.82 14.84
CA PRO A 196 8.01 -35.72 13.70
C PRO A 196 7.90 -34.90 12.41
N LEU A 197 9.00 -34.26 12.01
CA LEU A 197 9.11 -33.53 10.76
C LEU A 197 9.46 -34.51 9.62
N ASP A 198 8.75 -34.40 8.49
CA ASP A 198 8.97 -35.19 7.27
C ASP A 198 10.45 -35.16 6.80
N GLY A 199 10.83 -36.02 5.85
CA GLY A 199 12.23 -36.29 5.44
C GLY A 199 13.14 -35.11 5.05
N GLN A 200 12.62 -33.88 4.96
CA GLN A 200 13.40 -32.63 4.82
C GLN A 200 13.98 -32.10 6.16
N SER A 201 13.66 -32.75 7.28
CA SER A 201 14.04 -32.37 8.64
C SER A 201 15.54 -32.43 8.95
N SER A 202 16.34 -33.13 8.15
CA SER A 202 17.79 -33.24 8.35
C SER A 202 18.51 -31.90 8.24
N LYS A 203 18.10 -31.01 7.31
CA LYS A 203 18.69 -29.66 7.16
C LYS A 203 18.39 -28.75 8.35
N ILE A 204 17.19 -28.84 8.94
CA ILE A 204 16.84 -28.07 10.14
C ILE A 204 17.65 -28.55 11.33
N ARG A 205 17.82 -29.87 11.49
CA ARG A 205 18.54 -30.45 12.62
C ARG A 205 20.02 -30.09 12.66
N THR A 206 20.62 -29.71 11.53
CA THR A 206 22.01 -29.24 11.44
C THR A 206 22.16 -27.73 11.48
N LEU A 207 21.04 -26.98 11.57
CA LEU A 207 21.06 -25.52 11.64
C LEU A 207 21.62 -25.07 12.99
N ASP A 208 22.68 -24.27 12.97
CA ASP A 208 23.25 -23.69 14.16
C ASP A 208 22.37 -22.54 14.69
N ALA A 209 22.36 -22.34 16.01
CA ALA A 209 21.51 -21.36 16.66
C ALA A 209 21.78 -19.92 16.19
N LYS A 210 23.04 -19.57 15.89
CA LYS A 210 23.43 -18.23 15.43
C LYS A 210 22.96 -17.99 14.00
N GLY A 211 23.11 -18.98 13.14
CA GLY A 211 22.55 -18.99 11.78
C GLY A 211 21.03 -18.87 11.77
N PHE A 212 20.33 -19.55 12.70
CA PHE A 212 18.89 -19.41 12.82
C PHE A 212 18.48 -18.00 13.30
N GLN A 213 19.08 -17.49 14.37
CA GLN A 213 18.86 -16.12 14.85
C GLN A 213 19.06 -15.08 13.75
N ARG A 214 20.16 -15.20 12.97
CA ARG A 214 20.46 -14.31 11.85
C ARG A 214 19.34 -14.28 10.80
N LEU A 215 18.78 -15.45 10.47
CA LEU A 215 17.68 -15.57 9.51
C LEU A 215 16.39 -14.99 10.09
N VAL A 216 16.06 -15.27 11.35
CA VAL A 216 14.87 -14.71 12.01
C VAL A 216 14.90 -13.18 11.97
N SER A 217 16.05 -12.59 12.32
CA SER A 217 16.24 -11.14 12.26
C SER A 217 16.17 -10.62 10.82
N ALA A 218 16.78 -11.30 9.85
CA ALA A 218 16.67 -10.91 8.44
C ALA A 218 15.21 -10.85 7.96
N TRP A 219 14.39 -11.86 8.27
CA TRP A 219 12.96 -11.83 7.95
C TRP A 219 12.25 -10.70 8.69
N ARG A 220 12.48 -10.54 10.01
CA ARG A 220 11.81 -9.53 10.84
C ARG A 220 11.91 -8.10 10.31
N TYR A 221 13.07 -7.73 9.76
CA TYR A 221 13.36 -6.37 9.35
C TYR A 221 13.22 -6.12 7.83
N ASN A 222 13.06 -7.16 7.01
CA ASN A 222 13.10 -7.03 5.54
C ASN A 222 11.90 -7.65 4.80
N SER A 223 11.08 -8.47 5.47
CA SER A 223 9.93 -9.13 4.86
C SER A 223 8.68 -8.26 4.81
N PHE A 224 7.76 -8.60 3.91
CA PHE A 224 6.43 -8.05 3.77
C PHE A 224 5.40 -9.06 4.28
N GLY A 225 4.27 -8.58 4.81
CA GLY A 225 3.13 -9.45 5.08
C GLY A 225 2.56 -10.00 3.78
N HIS A 226 2.13 -11.26 3.76
CA HIS A 226 1.40 -11.83 2.63
C HIS A 226 -0.02 -11.24 2.57
N HIS A 227 -0.54 -11.09 1.35
CA HIS A 227 -1.77 -10.32 1.10
C HIS A 227 -3.07 -11.06 1.43
N LYS A 228 -3.04 -12.39 1.59
CA LYS A 228 -4.25 -13.23 1.80
C LYS A 228 -4.26 -14.02 3.11
N GLU A 229 -3.11 -14.31 3.69
CA GLU A 229 -2.97 -15.31 4.76
C GLU A 229 -1.83 -14.94 5.71
N ASP A 230 -1.78 -15.60 6.88
CA ASP A 230 -0.70 -15.49 7.85
C ASP A 230 0.63 -16.01 7.28
N GLY A 231 1.33 -15.15 6.55
CA GLY A 231 2.58 -15.49 5.89
C GLY A 231 3.45 -14.27 5.64
N LEU A 232 4.70 -14.54 5.27
CA LEU A 232 5.69 -13.51 4.96
C LEU A 232 6.25 -13.73 3.56
N VAL A 233 6.57 -12.63 2.90
CA VAL A 233 7.22 -12.62 1.59
C VAL A 233 8.50 -11.81 1.66
N LEU A 234 9.60 -12.35 1.14
CA LEU A 234 10.89 -11.68 1.11
C LEU A 234 11.36 -11.50 -0.32
N TYR A 235 11.89 -10.32 -0.64
CA TYR A 235 12.43 -9.96 -1.94
C TYR A 235 13.90 -9.57 -1.80
N ASN A 236 14.66 -9.53 -2.89
CA ASN A 236 16.09 -9.19 -2.80
C ASN A 236 16.33 -7.68 -2.94
N ARG A 237 15.92 -7.08 -4.06
CA ARG A 237 16.15 -5.66 -4.37
C ARG A 237 15.14 -4.76 -3.69
N ILE A 238 13.87 -5.16 -3.59
CA ILE A 238 12.84 -4.37 -2.89
C ILE A 238 13.20 -4.13 -1.43
N SER A 239 13.80 -5.09 -0.73
CA SER A 239 14.25 -4.90 0.66
C SER A 239 15.43 -3.92 0.80
N MET A 240 16.00 -3.41 -0.30
CA MET A 240 17.01 -2.36 -0.30
C MET A 240 16.40 -0.95 -0.44
N CYS A 241 15.09 -0.83 -0.67
CA CYS A 241 14.39 0.44 -0.66
C CYS A 241 14.34 0.98 0.78
N ALA A 242 14.91 2.16 1.01
CA ALA A 242 14.83 2.81 2.31
C ALA A 242 13.42 3.35 2.58
N HIS A 243 13.13 3.59 3.86
CA HIS A 243 11.89 4.22 4.27
C HIS A 243 11.87 5.74 3.95
N SER A 244 10.73 6.22 3.47
CA SER A 244 10.34 7.63 3.53
C SER A 244 8.85 7.76 3.83
N CYS A 245 8.44 8.77 4.60
CA CYS A 245 7.03 9.12 4.76
C CYS A 245 6.47 9.91 3.55
N ASP A 246 7.34 10.41 2.68
CA ASP A 246 7.03 10.89 1.32
C ASP A 246 7.81 10.02 0.33
N PRO A 247 7.39 8.76 0.11
CA PRO A 247 8.14 7.82 -0.72
C PRO A 247 8.13 8.22 -2.20
N THR A 248 9.28 8.05 -2.83
CA THR A 248 9.46 8.25 -4.28
C THR A 248 8.77 7.16 -5.10
N CYS A 249 8.55 5.98 -4.51
CA CYS A 249 7.89 4.86 -5.15
C CYS A 249 6.56 4.47 -4.46
N CYS A 250 5.74 3.77 -5.22
CA CYS A 250 4.57 3.03 -4.76
C CYS A 250 4.67 1.60 -5.28
N TRP A 251 3.84 0.72 -4.74
CA TRP A 251 3.90 -0.67 -5.11
C TRP A 251 2.54 -1.33 -5.06
N SER A 252 2.41 -2.40 -5.85
CA SER A 252 1.28 -3.31 -5.87
C SER A 252 1.78 -4.72 -6.11
N TYR A 253 0.95 -5.71 -5.78
CA TYR A 253 1.23 -7.09 -6.18
C TYR A 253 0.91 -7.29 -7.67
N GLY A 254 1.81 -7.98 -8.37
CA GLY A 254 1.63 -8.48 -9.73
C GLY A 254 1.33 -9.97 -9.74
N ASP A 255 1.70 -10.65 -10.81
CA ASP A 255 1.50 -12.09 -10.98
C ASP A 255 2.39 -12.90 -10.02
N GLU A 256 1.89 -14.01 -9.47
CA GLU A 256 2.69 -14.93 -8.61
C GLU A 256 3.42 -14.23 -7.44
N ASP A 257 2.73 -13.34 -6.73
CA ASP A 257 3.29 -12.53 -5.65
C ASP A 257 4.46 -11.63 -6.11
N ALA A 258 4.58 -11.32 -7.40
CA ALA A 258 5.60 -10.38 -7.85
C ALA A 258 5.37 -8.98 -7.28
N PHE A 259 6.45 -8.29 -6.93
CA PHE A 259 6.40 -6.93 -6.41
C PHE A 259 6.59 -5.95 -7.56
N VAL A 260 5.52 -5.24 -7.94
CA VAL A 260 5.56 -4.21 -8.98
C VAL A 260 5.93 -2.89 -8.32
N LEU A 261 7.17 -2.43 -8.51
CA LEU A 261 7.62 -1.12 -8.02
C LEU A 261 7.39 -0.06 -9.09
N ARG A 262 6.55 0.93 -8.79
CA ARG A 262 6.26 2.08 -9.68
C ARG A 262 6.80 3.38 -9.10
N SER A 263 7.18 4.29 -9.97
CA SER A 263 7.55 5.64 -9.57
C SER A 263 6.28 6.41 -9.17
N ARG A 264 6.19 6.87 -7.91
CA ARG A 264 5.03 7.66 -7.44
C ARG A 264 5.10 9.11 -7.95
N MET A 265 6.29 9.54 -8.35
CA MET A 265 6.58 10.87 -8.87
C MET A 265 7.62 10.80 -9.99
N ALA A 266 7.88 11.91 -10.69
CA ALA A 266 8.99 11.96 -11.62
C ALA A 266 10.32 11.81 -10.85
N LEU A 267 11.25 11.01 -11.38
CA LEU A 267 12.58 10.79 -10.84
C LEU A 267 13.63 11.02 -11.91
N GLU A 268 14.73 11.67 -11.52
CA GLU A 268 15.92 11.76 -12.35
C GLU A 268 16.77 10.49 -12.21
N LYS A 269 17.64 10.25 -13.20
CA LYS A 269 18.67 9.21 -13.10
C LYS A 269 19.52 9.43 -11.84
N GLY A 270 19.70 8.38 -11.06
CA GLY A 270 20.39 8.42 -9.77
C GLY A 270 19.48 8.80 -8.59
N GLY A 271 18.17 9.01 -8.81
CA GLY A 271 17.21 9.25 -7.73
C GLY A 271 17.08 8.05 -6.78
N GLU A 272 16.96 8.33 -5.49
CA GLU A 272 16.75 7.30 -4.46
C GLU A 272 15.34 6.70 -4.57
N LEU A 273 15.26 5.37 -4.59
CA LEU A 273 14.03 4.60 -4.60
C LEU A 273 13.64 4.28 -3.15
N THR A 274 12.57 4.91 -2.69
CA THR A 274 12.07 4.79 -1.31
C THR A 274 10.62 4.34 -1.30
N ILE A 275 10.27 3.54 -0.29
CA ILE A 275 8.89 3.08 -0.03
C ILE A 275 8.49 3.45 1.39
N SER A 276 7.20 3.40 1.70
CA SER A 276 6.76 3.50 3.09
C SER A 276 6.82 2.10 3.74
N TYR A 277 7.32 2.05 4.98
CA TYR A 277 7.24 0.85 5.83
C TYR A 277 5.98 0.90 6.72
N LEU A 278 5.31 2.05 6.72
CA LEU A 278 4.03 2.28 7.39
C LEU A 278 2.91 2.07 6.38
N GLN A 279 1.76 1.63 6.89
CA GLN A 279 0.52 1.60 6.12
C GLN A 279 0.05 3.04 5.81
N ASP A 280 -0.77 3.20 4.78
CA ASP A 280 -1.21 4.52 4.31
C ASP A 280 -1.99 5.29 5.42
N GLU A 281 -2.72 4.59 6.30
CA GLU A 281 -3.44 5.20 7.43
C GLU A 281 -2.49 5.84 8.44
N ASP A 282 -1.34 5.20 8.69
CA ASP A 282 -0.33 5.72 9.60
C ASP A 282 0.45 6.88 8.96
N LEU A 283 0.56 6.94 7.63
CA LEU A 283 1.13 8.10 6.92
C LEU A 283 0.32 9.38 7.12
N LEU A 284 -0.95 9.27 7.50
CA LEU A 284 -1.87 10.38 7.76
C LEU A 284 -1.92 10.80 9.23
N LYS A 285 -1.16 10.13 10.10
CA LYS A 285 -0.96 10.53 11.50
C LYS A 285 0.24 11.46 11.65
N SER A 286 0.36 12.07 12.83
CA SER A 286 1.44 13.03 13.15
C SER A 286 2.85 12.47 12.97
N THR A 287 3.83 13.37 12.86
CA THR A 287 5.25 13.00 12.74
C THR A 287 5.73 12.15 13.91
N ALA A 288 5.30 12.47 15.13
CA ALA A 288 5.65 11.70 16.33
C ALA A 288 5.13 10.26 16.25
N VAL A 289 3.87 10.06 15.85
CA VAL A 289 3.27 8.72 15.71
C VAL A 289 3.99 7.91 14.62
N ARG A 290 4.30 8.53 13.48
CA ARG A 290 5.06 7.85 12.41
C ARG A 290 6.45 7.43 12.89
N GLN A 291 7.18 8.32 13.55
CA GLN A 291 8.51 8.02 14.09
C GLN A 291 8.46 6.90 15.15
N GLN A 292 7.46 6.93 16.04
CA GLN A 292 7.26 5.88 17.05
C GLN A 292 7.06 4.50 16.40
N LYS A 293 6.23 4.40 15.36
CA LYS A 293 6.02 3.14 14.63
C LYS A 293 7.28 2.65 13.91
N LEU A 294 8.13 3.56 13.45
CA LEU A 294 9.39 3.24 12.78
C LEU A 294 10.51 2.82 13.73
N LEU A 295 10.36 3.03 15.04
CA LEU A 295 11.30 2.48 16.04
C LEU A 295 11.40 0.96 15.97
N ASN A 296 10.38 0.29 15.40
CA ASN A 296 10.42 -1.13 15.07
C ASN A 296 11.58 -1.52 14.13
N TRP A 297 12.14 -0.57 13.37
CA TRP A 297 13.33 -0.76 12.51
C TRP A 297 14.60 -0.10 13.08
N LYS A 298 14.56 0.33 14.35
CA LYS A 298 15.69 0.89 15.10
C LYS A 298 16.28 2.17 14.49
N PHE A 299 15.44 3.03 13.90
CA PHE A 299 15.85 4.36 13.46
C PHE A 299 14.78 5.41 13.75
N THR A 300 15.19 6.69 13.79
CA THR A 300 14.28 7.84 13.81
C THR A 300 14.21 8.45 12.42
N CYS A 301 13.00 8.49 11.83
CA CYS A 301 12.83 8.97 10.46
C CYS A 301 13.13 10.47 10.34
N ALA A 302 14.02 10.80 9.40
CA ALA A 302 14.42 12.15 9.03
C ALA A 302 14.15 12.43 7.53
N CYS A 303 13.08 11.86 6.98
CA CYS A 303 12.64 12.18 5.61
C CYS A 303 12.11 13.62 5.52
N PRO A 304 11.94 14.20 4.31
CA PRO A 304 11.49 15.59 4.15
C PRO A 304 10.23 15.95 4.95
N ARG A 305 9.25 15.03 5.04
CA ARG A 305 8.03 15.22 5.86
C ARG A 305 8.30 15.25 7.36
N CYS A 306 9.19 14.38 7.86
CA CYS A 306 9.52 14.34 9.28
C CYS A 306 10.49 15.46 9.70
N CYS A 307 11.15 16.11 8.74
CA CYS A 307 11.99 17.28 8.96
C CYS A 307 11.27 18.62 8.79
N LEU A 308 9.96 18.62 8.53
CA LEU A 308 9.17 19.84 8.54
C LEU A 308 9.25 20.48 9.94
N THR A 309 9.45 21.80 9.97
CA THR A 309 9.51 22.56 11.23
C THR A 309 8.15 22.78 11.87
N VAL A 310 7.08 22.40 11.19
CA VAL A 310 5.67 22.54 11.60
C VAL A 310 4.91 21.29 11.17
N ASP A 311 4.14 20.70 12.09
CA ASP A 311 3.31 19.53 11.77
C ASP A 311 1.91 19.97 11.33
N VAL A 312 1.72 20.09 10.01
CA VAL A 312 0.46 20.57 9.40
C VAL A 312 -0.70 19.57 9.51
N GLY A 313 -0.48 18.39 10.10
CA GLY A 313 -1.52 17.40 10.41
C GLY A 313 -2.03 17.49 11.84
N ARG A 314 -1.50 18.44 12.63
CA ARG A 314 -1.85 18.69 14.03
C ARG A 314 -2.44 20.10 14.21
N GLY A 315 -3.30 20.53 13.29
CA GLY A 315 -3.88 21.86 13.35
C GLY A 315 -4.87 22.03 14.52
N VAL A 316 -4.73 23.13 15.24
CA VAL A 316 -5.63 23.54 16.32
C VAL A 316 -6.30 24.87 15.98
N ARG A 317 -7.57 25.02 16.35
CA ARG A 317 -8.32 26.25 16.15
C ARG A 317 -7.78 27.35 17.07
N CYS A 318 -7.54 28.52 16.50
CA CYS A 318 -7.05 29.67 17.26
C CYS A 318 -8.07 30.10 18.32
N GLN A 319 -7.68 30.08 19.59
CA GLN A 319 -8.57 30.41 20.70
C GLN A 319 -8.97 31.90 20.76
N ARG A 320 -8.20 32.78 20.10
CA ARG A 320 -8.48 34.22 20.05
C ARG A 320 -9.53 34.60 19.03
N CYS A 321 -9.38 34.13 17.78
CA CYS A 321 -10.27 34.54 16.68
C CYS A 321 -11.24 33.44 16.25
N ARG A 322 -11.03 32.19 16.67
CA ARG A 322 -11.84 31.00 16.33
C ARG A 322 -11.92 30.69 14.81
N VAL A 323 -11.19 31.42 13.98
CA VAL A 323 -11.15 31.23 12.51
C VAL A 323 -9.82 30.65 12.04
N GLY A 324 -8.69 31.19 12.52
CA GLY A 324 -7.37 30.74 12.09
C GLY A 324 -6.96 29.38 12.67
N VAL A 325 -6.02 28.73 12.00
CA VAL A 325 -5.40 27.46 12.43
C VAL A 325 -3.99 27.74 12.92
N LEU A 326 -3.62 27.11 14.04
CA LEU A 326 -2.26 27.09 14.55
C LEU A 326 -1.72 25.67 14.40
N TYR A 327 -0.44 25.53 14.08
CA TYR A 327 0.22 24.23 13.98
C TYR A 327 1.43 24.18 14.91
N PRO A 328 1.70 23.03 15.54
CA PRO A 328 2.79 22.89 16.48
C PRO A 328 4.14 22.95 15.75
N LYS A 329 5.09 23.67 16.35
CA LYS A 329 6.48 23.74 15.88
C LYS A 329 7.27 22.54 16.39
N VAL A 330 8.04 21.92 15.51
CA VAL A 330 8.86 20.74 15.83
C VAL A 330 10.33 21.08 15.50
N PRO A 331 11.30 20.84 16.41
CA PRO A 331 11.18 20.23 17.75
C PRO A 331 11.00 21.25 18.89
N SER A 332 11.01 22.56 18.60
CA SER A 332 11.10 23.63 19.62
C SER A 332 9.90 23.71 20.58
N GLY A 333 8.79 23.04 20.26
CA GLY A 333 7.53 23.18 20.97
C GLY A 333 6.83 24.50 20.66
N GLY A 334 5.60 24.66 21.18
CA GLY A 334 4.74 25.80 20.90
C GLY A 334 4.06 25.73 19.54
N PHE A 335 3.30 26.78 19.21
CA PHE A 335 2.54 26.88 17.97
C PHE A 335 3.06 28.01 17.07
N GLU A 336 2.84 27.91 15.76
CA GLU A 336 2.96 29.06 14.87
C GLU A 336 1.94 30.16 15.20
N SER A 337 2.26 31.39 14.82
CA SER A 337 1.35 32.54 14.98
C SER A 337 0.13 32.37 14.09
N CYS A 338 -1.03 32.80 14.57
CA CYS A 338 -2.27 32.76 13.80
C CYS A 338 -2.15 33.61 12.53
N LYS A 339 -2.29 32.98 11.36
CA LYS A 339 -2.23 33.68 10.06
C LYS A 339 -3.42 34.61 9.81
N VAL A 340 -4.50 34.49 10.60
CA VAL A 340 -5.71 35.32 10.47
C VAL A 340 -5.63 36.56 11.35
N CYS A 341 -5.43 36.40 12.66
CA CYS A 341 -5.46 37.52 13.62
C CYS A 341 -4.07 38.00 14.07
N GLY A 342 -2.99 37.35 13.63
CA GLY A 342 -1.61 37.63 14.06
C GLY A 342 -1.30 37.25 15.52
N GLY A 343 -2.26 36.66 16.24
CA GLY A 343 -2.09 36.27 17.64
C GLY A 343 -1.13 35.11 17.84
N ASN A 344 -0.36 35.15 18.92
CA ASN A 344 0.48 34.04 19.39
C ASN A 344 -0.22 33.28 20.51
N CYS A 345 0.06 31.98 20.61
CA CYS A 345 -0.40 31.16 21.73
C CYS A 345 0.46 31.49 22.97
N THR A 346 -0.17 31.69 24.13
CA THR A 346 0.57 31.83 25.40
C THR A 346 1.20 30.49 25.78
N PRO A 347 2.21 30.45 26.67
CA PRO A 347 2.72 29.20 27.21
C PRO A 347 1.65 28.36 27.91
N GLU A 348 0.74 29.00 28.64
CA GLU A 348 -0.38 28.35 29.33
C GLU A 348 -1.37 27.72 28.34
N ASP A 349 -1.78 28.47 27.32
CA ASP A 349 -2.68 27.98 26.26
C ASP A 349 -2.01 26.84 25.47
N THR A 350 -0.71 26.96 25.21
CA THR A 350 0.07 25.91 24.54
C THR A 350 0.02 24.60 25.33
N GLN A 351 0.29 24.66 26.64
CA GLN A 351 0.25 23.47 27.50
C GLN A 351 -1.16 22.88 27.58
N MET A 352 -2.19 23.73 27.70
CA MET A 352 -3.59 23.31 27.71
C MET A 352 -3.95 22.56 26.43
N LEU A 353 -3.64 23.12 25.26
CA LEU A 353 -3.96 22.51 23.97
C LEU A 353 -3.22 21.19 23.74
N LEU A 354 -1.95 21.09 24.15
CA LEU A 354 -1.19 19.85 24.05
C LEU A 354 -1.75 18.75 24.95
N ARG A 355 -2.16 19.08 26.19
CA ARG A 355 -2.83 18.12 27.09
C ARG A 355 -4.17 17.66 26.52
N MET A 356 -4.97 18.59 26.01
CA MET A 356 -6.22 18.25 25.33
C MET A 356 -5.97 17.29 24.16
N GLU A 357 -4.94 17.53 23.35
CA GLU A 357 -4.58 16.61 22.28
C GLU A 357 -4.27 15.21 22.81
N GLU A 358 -3.44 15.07 23.85
CA GLU A 358 -3.14 13.79 24.50
C GLU A 358 -4.41 13.06 24.99
N ASP A 359 -5.33 13.80 25.64
CA ASP A 359 -6.60 13.25 26.11
C ASP A 359 -7.47 12.75 24.94
N TYR A 360 -7.53 13.49 23.83
CA TYR A 360 -8.26 13.07 22.64
C TYR A 360 -7.61 11.91 21.90
N VAL A 361 -6.28 11.79 21.91
CA VAL A 361 -5.59 10.61 21.39
C VAL A 361 -6.04 9.37 22.15
N ALA A 362 -5.97 9.40 23.49
CA ALA A 362 -6.41 8.29 24.32
C ALA A 362 -7.91 7.99 24.13
N ARG A 363 -8.72 9.03 23.97
CA ARG A 363 -10.16 8.88 23.73
C ARG A 363 -10.46 8.20 22.40
N VAL A 364 -9.79 8.59 21.32
CA VAL A 364 -10.02 8.02 19.98
C VAL A 364 -9.54 6.58 19.89
N GLU A 365 -8.48 6.20 20.60
CA GLU A 365 -8.01 4.81 20.68
C GLU A 365 -9.03 3.86 21.35
N THR A 366 -9.96 4.41 22.14
CA THR A 366 -10.95 3.65 22.91
C THR A 366 -12.39 3.82 22.40
N LEU A 367 -12.61 4.52 21.28
CA LEU A 367 -13.94 4.65 20.66
C LEU A 367 -14.45 3.30 20.14
N ASP A 368 -15.70 2.97 20.47
CA ASP A 368 -16.41 1.89 19.78
C ASP A 368 -16.91 2.42 18.44
N LYS A 369 -16.36 1.89 17.35
CA LYS A 369 -16.73 2.27 15.98
C LYS A 369 -18.21 1.99 15.64
N LYS A 370 -18.90 1.18 16.45
CA LYS A 370 -20.32 0.85 16.27
C LYS A 370 -21.24 1.84 16.99
N ASP A 371 -20.75 2.52 18.03
CA ASP A 371 -21.49 3.54 18.77
C ASP A 371 -21.30 4.91 18.11
N LEU A 372 -22.05 5.14 17.03
CA LEU A 372 -21.91 6.37 16.24
C LEU A 372 -22.36 7.63 16.99
N ASP A 373 -23.26 7.50 17.96
CA ASP A 373 -23.75 8.63 18.74
C ASP A 373 -22.64 9.15 19.66
N ASP A 374 -21.93 8.25 20.33
CA ASP A 374 -20.74 8.57 21.13
C ASP A 374 -19.63 9.18 20.26
N VAL A 375 -19.32 8.57 19.11
CA VAL A 375 -18.33 9.14 18.15
C VAL A 375 -18.73 10.54 17.72
N GLN A 376 -20.01 10.80 17.44
CA GLN A 376 -20.50 12.11 17.01
C GLN A 376 -20.40 13.15 18.12
N ILE A 377 -20.70 12.79 19.37
CA ILE A 377 -20.54 13.68 20.54
C ILE A 377 -19.07 14.08 20.70
N VAL A 378 -18.16 13.10 20.66
CA VAL A 378 -16.71 13.35 20.78
C VAL A 378 -16.22 14.20 19.61
N TYR A 379 -16.67 13.90 18.38
CA TYR A 379 -16.31 14.66 17.19
C TYR A 379 -16.76 16.13 17.27
N GLN A 380 -18.00 16.38 17.70
CA GLN A 380 -18.51 17.75 17.84
C GLN A 380 -17.72 18.56 18.88
N ALA A 381 -17.38 17.95 20.02
CA ALA A 381 -16.52 18.60 21.00
C ALA A 381 -15.09 18.83 20.48
N ALA A 382 -14.56 17.88 19.70
CA ALA A 382 -13.24 17.97 19.08
C ALA A 382 -13.15 19.14 18.08
N LEU A 383 -14.23 19.46 17.36
CA LEU A 383 -14.26 20.57 16.41
C LEU A 383 -14.01 21.92 17.08
N ASP A 384 -14.29 22.11 18.37
CA ASP A 384 -14.00 23.36 19.07
C ASP A 384 -12.51 23.59 19.35
N ILE A 385 -11.70 22.53 19.21
CA ILE A 385 -10.28 22.51 19.55
C ILE A 385 -9.43 22.33 18.29
N PHE A 386 -9.82 21.39 17.43
CA PHE A 386 -9.02 20.95 16.29
C PHE A 386 -9.55 21.49 14.96
N GLU A 387 -8.62 21.69 14.02
CA GLU A 387 -8.92 22.08 12.64
C GLU A 387 -7.82 21.50 11.75
N LYS A 388 -8.18 20.71 10.73
CA LYS A 388 -7.18 19.97 9.92
C LYS A 388 -6.24 19.11 10.77
N HIS A 389 -6.84 18.24 11.60
CA HIS A 389 -6.13 17.40 12.55
C HIS A 389 -6.36 15.91 12.26
N TRP A 390 -5.32 15.08 12.39
CA TRP A 390 -5.42 13.64 12.12
C TRP A 390 -6.44 12.91 13.02
N ILE A 391 -6.65 13.39 14.26
CA ILE A 391 -7.70 12.91 15.18
C ILE A 391 -9.10 13.10 14.56
N LEU A 392 -9.37 14.27 13.96
CA LEU A 392 -10.62 14.50 13.25
C LEU A 392 -10.74 13.55 12.05
N TYR A 393 -9.66 13.37 11.28
CA TYR A 393 -9.63 12.43 10.15
C TYR A 393 -9.98 10.98 10.56
N VAL A 394 -9.51 10.52 11.72
CA VAL A 394 -9.85 9.18 12.24
C VAL A 394 -11.35 9.09 12.54
N MET A 395 -11.92 10.07 13.23
CA MET A 395 -13.36 10.09 13.52
C MET A 395 -14.22 10.29 12.27
N ASP A 396 -13.79 11.14 11.32
CA ASP A 396 -14.43 11.30 10.02
C ASP A 396 -14.47 9.97 9.25
N THR A 397 -13.43 9.14 9.38
CA THR A 397 -13.39 7.80 8.78
C THR A 397 -14.44 6.87 9.42
N ILE A 398 -14.53 6.85 10.75
CA ILE A 398 -15.54 6.05 11.48
C ILE A 398 -16.96 6.52 11.11
N LEU A 399 -17.21 7.82 11.12
CA LEU A 399 -18.51 8.41 10.82
C LEU A 399 -18.89 8.21 9.34
N TRP A 400 -17.94 8.32 8.41
CA TRP A 400 -18.16 7.96 7.00
C TRP A 400 -18.67 6.53 6.86
N GLU A 401 -17.93 5.56 7.40
CA GLU A 401 -18.25 4.13 7.28
C GLU A 401 -19.58 3.79 7.96
N GLY A 402 -19.81 4.32 9.17
CA GLY A 402 -20.99 4.02 9.96
C GLY A 402 -22.28 4.71 9.48
N LEU A 403 -22.18 5.95 8.97
CA LEU A 403 -23.33 6.71 8.50
C LEU A 403 -23.69 6.41 7.05
N ARG A 404 -22.77 5.92 6.21
CA ARG A 404 -23.06 5.62 4.79
C ARG A 404 -24.36 4.84 4.56
N PRO A 405 -24.69 3.76 5.31
CA PRO A 405 -25.96 3.05 5.14
C PRO A 405 -27.16 3.71 5.83
N LYS A 406 -26.96 4.67 6.75
CA LYS A 406 -28.00 5.28 7.60
C LYS A 406 -28.43 6.67 7.12
N ASN A 407 -27.45 7.51 6.80
CA ASN A 407 -27.59 8.89 6.39
C ASN A 407 -26.44 9.27 5.44
N ILE A 408 -26.64 8.98 4.15
CA ILE A 408 -25.63 9.21 3.12
C ILE A 408 -25.21 10.68 2.99
N MET A 409 -26.13 11.61 3.25
CA MET A 409 -25.89 13.04 3.16
C MET A 409 -24.83 13.50 4.16
N GLU A 410 -24.96 13.11 5.43
CA GLU A 410 -23.97 13.42 6.46
C GLU A 410 -22.66 12.67 6.23
N ALA A 411 -22.73 11.40 5.83
CA ALA A 411 -21.56 10.60 5.50
C ALA A 411 -20.70 11.28 4.43
N MET A 412 -21.32 11.80 3.36
CA MET A 412 -20.60 12.50 2.28
C MET A 412 -19.87 13.76 2.76
N GLU A 413 -20.36 14.46 3.79
CA GLU A 413 -19.64 15.60 4.36
C GLU A 413 -18.39 15.15 5.12
N HIS A 414 -18.46 14.05 5.87
CA HIS A 414 -17.27 13.45 6.49
C HIS A 414 -16.26 12.98 5.43
N GLN A 415 -16.73 12.37 4.34
CA GLN A 415 -15.87 11.97 3.22
C GLN A 415 -15.14 13.16 2.57
N ARG A 416 -15.83 14.29 2.39
CA ARG A 416 -15.19 15.53 1.90
C ARG A 416 -14.13 16.05 2.86
N ARG A 417 -14.37 16.00 4.18
CA ARG A 417 -13.37 16.39 5.19
C ARG A 417 -12.16 15.47 5.17
N ARG A 418 -12.36 14.15 4.96
CA ARG A 418 -11.25 13.19 4.76
C ARG A 418 -10.39 13.58 3.56
N ILE A 419 -11.01 13.90 2.43
CA ILE A 419 -10.32 14.36 1.21
C ILE A 419 -9.55 15.67 1.48
N ASP A 420 -10.19 16.68 2.08
CA ASP A 420 -9.55 17.98 2.37
C ASP A 420 -8.35 17.81 3.30
N PHE A 421 -8.50 17.04 4.39
CA PHE A 421 -7.40 16.75 5.31
C PHE A 421 -6.26 16.02 4.60
N HIS A 422 -6.56 14.97 3.84
CA HIS A 422 -5.53 14.19 3.16
C HIS A 422 -4.78 15.05 2.14
N GLN A 423 -5.47 15.85 1.32
CA GLN A 423 -4.82 16.75 0.35
C GLN A 423 -4.00 17.84 1.05
N HIS A 424 -4.46 18.33 2.19
CA HIS A 424 -3.74 19.31 2.99
C HIS A 424 -2.46 18.72 3.61
N TYR A 425 -2.56 17.53 4.21
CA TYR A 425 -1.47 16.94 4.99
C TYR A 425 -0.48 16.13 4.16
N TYR A 426 -0.98 15.40 3.16
CA TYR A 426 -0.21 14.53 2.31
C TYR A 426 -0.81 14.44 0.90
N PHE A 427 -0.42 15.36 0.03
CA PHE A 427 -1.02 15.53 -1.30
C PHE A 427 -0.62 14.49 -2.36
N ARG A 428 0.31 13.57 -2.05
CA ARG A 428 0.72 12.54 -3.02
C ARG A 428 -0.43 11.58 -3.32
N PRO A 429 -0.46 10.95 -4.51
CA PRO A 429 -1.36 9.83 -4.76
C PRO A 429 -1.16 8.73 -3.70
N THR A 430 -2.27 8.28 -3.12
CA THR A 430 -2.39 7.11 -2.23
C THR A 430 -3.64 6.34 -2.63
N PHE A 431 -3.69 5.05 -2.29
CA PHE A 431 -4.91 4.27 -2.56
C PHE A 431 -6.09 4.83 -1.76
N ILE A 432 -5.85 5.23 -0.51
CA ILE A 432 -6.85 5.88 0.35
C ILE A 432 -7.45 7.11 -0.31
N LEU A 433 -6.63 8.06 -0.80
CA LEU A 433 -7.15 9.29 -1.39
C LEU A 433 -7.90 9.04 -2.69
N ALA A 434 -7.39 8.12 -3.52
CA ALA A 434 -8.05 7.75 -4.76
C ALA A 434 -9.42 7.11 -4.51
N TRP A 435 -9.51 6.16 -3.57
CA TRP A 435 -10.78 5.56 -3.16
C TRP A 435 -11.69 6.57 -2.48
N CYS A 436 -11.16 7.53 -1.72
CA CYS A 436 -11.99 8.56 -1.12
C CYS A 436 -12.76 9.36 -2.19
N HIS A 437 -12.08 9.73 -3.27
CA HIS A 437 -12.68 10.39 -4.44
C HIS A 437 -13.69 9.47 -5.15
N GLU A 438 -13.32 8.21 -5.41
CA GLU A 438 -14.21 7.27 -6.08
C GLU A 438 -15.50 7.03 -5.28
N GLU A 439 -15.39 6.77 -3.99
CA GLU A 439 -16.52 6.55 -3.09
C GLU A 439 -17.42 7.78 -2.96
N LEU A 440 -16.83 8.98 -2.90
CA LEU A 440 -17.61 10.22 -2.92
C LEU A 440 -18.39 10.34 -4.23
N GLY A 441 -17.74 10.04 -5.35
CA GLY A 441 -18.38 9.99 -6.68
C GLY A 441 -19.54 9.00 -6.72
N ASP A 442 -19.38 7.80 -6.16
CA ASP A 442 -20.42 6.77 -6.09
C ASP A 442 -21.64 7.28 -5.29
N SER A 443 -21.42 7.84 -4.11
CA SER A 443 -22.49 8.38 -3.26
C SER A 443 -23.19 9.59 -3.90
N MET A 444 -22.44 10.44 -4.59
CA MET A 444 -23.00 11.54 -5.37
C MET A 444 -23.82 11.04 -6.55
N ALA A 445 -23.38 10.00 -7.25
CA ALA A 445 -24.10 9.45 -8.40
C ALA A 445 -25.42 8.82 -7.98
N GLN A 446 -25.42 8.10 -6.85
CA GLN A 446 -26.63 7.52 -6.26
C GLN A 446 -27.65 8.58 -5.83
N THR A 447 -27.17 9.68 -5.24
CA THR A 447 -28.03 10.71 -4.64
C THR A 447 -28.45 11.79 -5.65
N TRP A 448 -27.53 12.18 -6.54
CA TRP A 448 -27.68 13.27 -7.51
C TRP A 448 -27.07 12.92 -8.87
N PRO A 449 -27.67 11.99 -9.64
CA PRO A 449 -27.15 11.55 -10.94
C PRO A 449 -27.05 12.70 -11.97
N SER A 450 -27.81 13.78 -11.79
CA SER A 450 -27.76 14.95 -12.66
C SER A 450 -26.51 15.82 -12.48
N ARG A 451 -25.73 15.65 -11.40
CA ARG A 451 -24.52 16.46 -11.11
C ARG A 451 -23.29 15.98 -11.90
N LYS A 452 -23.43 15.74 -13.20
CA LYS A 452 -22.43 15.11 -14.08
C LYS A 452 -21.02 15.70 -13.96
N TRP A 453 -20.90 17.02 -13.91
CA TRP A 453 -19.60 17.69 -13.76
C TRP A 453 -18.84 17.27 -12.48
N HIS A 454 -19.54 17.20 -11.35
CA HIS A 454 -18.93 16.80 -10.09
C HIS A 454 -18.56 15.31 -10.11
N LEU A 455 -19.43 14.46 -10.68
CA LEU A 455 -19.15 13.02 -10.82
C LEU A 455 -17.89 12.79 -11.67
N GLN A 456 -17.79 13.47 -12.81
CA GLN A 456 -16.63 13.41 -13.68
C GLN A 456 -15.36 13.84 -12.94
N GLN A 457 -15.41 14.94 -12.18
CA GLN A 457 -14.26 15.43 -11.43
C GLN A 457 -13.76 14.40 -10.41
N GLU A 458 -14.67 13.80 -9.62
CA GLU A 458 -14.29 12.84 -8.58
C GLU A 458 -13.76 11.53 -9.18
N PHE A 459 -14.43 10.96 -10.18
CA PHE A 459 -13.94 9.75 -10.85
C PHE A 459 -12.64 9.98 -11.64
N GLN A 460 -12.45 11.16 -12.25
CA GLN A 460 -11.22 11.49 -12.93
C GLN A 460 -10.02 11.60 -11.97
N ARG A 461 -10.22 12.18 -10.77
CA ARG A 461 -9.19 12.24 -9.74
C ARG A 461 -8.79 10.85 -9.26
N ALA A 462 -9.76 9.99 -8.98
CA ALA A 462 -9.51 8.60 -8.61
C ALA A 462 -8.73 7.85 -9.72
N TYR A 463 -9.19 7.97 -10.97
CA TYR A 463 -8.54 7.36 -12.13
C TYR A 463 -7.08 7.80 -12.31
N HIS A 464 -6.79 9.10 -12.26
CA HIS A 464 -5.43 9.62 -12.41
C HIS A 464 -4.50 9.13 -11.29
N MET A 465 -4.97 9.11 -10.05
CA MET A 465 -4.18 8.62 -8.92
C MET A 465 -3.89 7.12 -9.05
N LEU A 466 -4.90 6.30 -9.37
CA LEU A 466 -4.73 4.84 -9.51
C LEU A 466 -3.88 4.48 -10.72
N SER A 467 -3.95 5.25 -11.80
CA SER A 467 -3.05 5.10 -12.96
C SER A 467 -1.58 5.24 -12.56
N ILE A 468 -1.26 6.12 -11.60
CA ILE A 468 0.10 6.25 -11.05
C ILE A 468 0.41 5.08 -10.11
N LEU A 469 -0.53 4.70 -9.25
CA LEU A 469 -0.27 3.75 -8.15
C LEU A 469 -0.14 2.30 -8.61
N CYS A 470 -0.97 1.87 -9.56
CA CYS A 470 -1.02 0.49 -10.01
C CYS A 470 -1.07 0.31 -11.54
N GLY A 471 -1.05 1.40 -12.31
CA GLY A 471 -1.04 1.37 -13.77
C GLY A 471 -2.43 1.48 -14.39
N THR A 472 -2.49 1.75 -15.69
CA THR A 472 -3.75 2.00 -16.42
C THR A 472 -4.57 0.73 -16.65
N THR A 473 -3.91 -0.43 -16.66
CA THR A 473 -4.55 -1.74 -16.90
C THR A 473 -5.01 -2.44 -15.63
N HIS A 474 -4.74 -1.87 -14.44
CA HIS A 474 -5.10 -2.49 -13.17
C HIS A 474 -6.61 -2.33 -12.88
N GLN A 475 -7.22 -3.34 -12.25
CA GLN A 475 -8.66 -3.36 -11.96
C GLN A 475 -9.14 -2.13 -11.17
N TYR A 476 -8.36 -1.70 -10.17
CA TYR A 476 -8.66 -0.50 -9.39
C TYR A 476 -8.70 0.75 -10.25
N THR A 477 -7.87 0.83 -11.29
CA THR A 477 -7.87 1.97 -12.22
C THR A 477 -9.04 1.88 -13.21
N ALA A 478 -9.40 0.67 -13.65
CA ALA A 478 -10.51 0.44 -14.56
C ALA A 478 -11.87 0.85 -13.96
N SER A 479 -12.09 0.63 -12.66
CA SER A 479 -13.35 1.00 -11.99
C SER A 479 -13.74 2.48 -12.13
N PRO A 480 -12.95 3.46 -11.66
CA PRO A 480 -13.28 4.87 -11.83
C PRO A 480 -13.23 5.32 -13.29
N TYR A 481 -12.44 4.66 -14.15
CA TYR A 481 -12.46 4.94 -15.59
C TYR A 481 -13.83 4.62 -16.21
N HIS A 482 -14.41 3.46 -15.91
CA HIS A 482 -15.75 3.10 -16.36
C HIS A 482 -16.82 4.04 -15.81
N LYS A 483 -16.73 4.40 -14.53
CA LYS A 483 -17.66 5.35 -13.88
C LYS A 483 -17.56 6.75 -14.51
N LEU A 484 -16.35 7.20 -14.83
CA LEU A 484 -16.09 8.45 -15.57
C LEU A 484 -16.71 8.42 -16.96
N TRP A 485 -16.53 7.32 -17.70
CA TRP A 485 -17.11 7.14 -19.02
C TRP A 485 -18.65 7.19 -18.98
N GLN A 486 -19.27 6.53 -17.99
CA GLN A 486 -20.72 6.58 -17.77
C GLN A 486 -21.18 8.01 -17.46
N ALA A 487 -20.49 8.71 -16.55
CA ALA A 487 -20.82 10.09 -16.20
C ALA A 487 -20.68 11.06 -17.38
N THR A 488 -19.86 10.72 -18.38
CA THR A 488 -19.64 11.52 -19.60
C THR A 488 -20.66 11.19 -20.69
N ASN A 489 -20.96 9.91 -20.92
CA ASN A 489 -21.70 9.44 -22.11
C ASN A 489 -23.18 9.12 -21.89
N SER A 490 -23.70 9.23 -20.66
CA SER A 490 -25.14 9.08 -20.36
C SER A 490 -26.02 10.21 -20.92
N ALA A 491 -25.65 10.84 -22.04
CA ALA A 491 -26.38 11.92 -22.71
C ALA A 491 -27.01 11.49 -24.05
N SER A 492 -26.72 10.29 -24.57
CA SER A 492 -27.15 9.91 -25.94
C SER A 492 -28.45 9.08 -26.01
N ASN A 493 -29.03 8.63 -24.89
CA ASN A 493 -30.23 7.78 -24.90
C ASN A 493 -31.53 8.48 -24.49
N GLU A 494 -31.48 9.70 -23.96
CA GLU A 494 -32.70 10.43 -23.57
C GLU A 494 -33.34 11.26 -24.72
N THR A 495 -32.69 11.34 -25.89
CA THR A 495 -33.20 12.10 -27.04
C THR A 495 -33.97 11.28 -28.09
N LYS A 496 -34.27 9.99 -27.82
CA LYS A 496 -35.07 9.14 -28.73
C LYS A 496 -36.50 8.82 -28.25
N ALA A 497 -36.94 9.43 -27.15
CA ALA A 497 -38.32 9.33 -26.69
C ALA A 497 -38.89 10.74 -26.48
N ALA A 498 -39.17 11.43 -27.59
CA ALA A 498 -40.04 12.60 -27.64
C ALA A 498 -40.91 12.50 -28.90
#